data_AF-G4ZS42-F1
#
_entry.id   AF-G4ZS42-F1
#
_cell.length_a   1.000
_cell.length_b   1.000
_cell.length_c   1.000
_cell.angle_alpha   90.00
_cell.angle_beta   90.00
_cell.angle_gamma   90.00
#
_symmetry.space_group_name_H-M   'P 1'
#
loop_
_entity.id
_entity.type
_entity.pdbx_description
1 polymer ?
#
loop_
_entity_poly.entity_id
_entity_poly.type
_entity_poly.pdbx_seq_one_letter_code
_entity_poly.pdbx_strand_id
1 'polypeptide(L)' 'VGPLLVPYYRQVLPILNMFKNKRRYLGDDVDFRQQRSQDLALELLERTGGEDAFINIKYMVPTYESALS' A
#
# COMPACT_ATOMS: atom_id res chain seq x y z
N VAL A 1 -12.62 1.98 13.61
CA VAL A 1 -11.79 0.74 13.60
C VAL A 1 -10.41 0.97 13.00
N GLY A 2 -10.23 1.77 11.94
CA GLY A 2 -8.91 1.89 11.31
C GLY A 2 -7.77 2.60 12.07
N PRO A 3 -8.00 3.51 13.05
CA PRO A 3 -6.89 4.02 13.88
C PRO A 3 -6.19 2.93 14.72
N LEU A 4 -6.90 1.84 15.03
CA LEU A 4 -6.32 0.69 15.74
C LEU A 4 -5.36 -0.14 14.87
N LEU A 5 -5.42 0.02 13.54
CA LEU A 5 -4.55 -0.73 12.61
C LEU A 5 -3.20 -0.03 12.40
N VAL A 6 -3.10 1.27 12.69
CA VAL A 6 -1.87 2.07 12.60
C VAL A 6 -0.64 1.41 13.27
N PRO A 7 -0.71 0.88 14.51
CA PRO A 7 0.43 0.18 15.10
C PRO A 7 0.84 -1.11 14.37
N TYR A 8 -0.11 -1.76 13.67
CA TYR A 8 0.14 -2.99 12.91
C TYR A 8 0.67 -2.72 11.50
N TYR A 9 0.64 -1.46 11.03
CA TYR A 9 1.17 -1.10 9.71
C TYR A 9 2.65 -1.46 9.55
N ARG A 10 3.44 -1.40 10.62
CA ARG A 10 4.86 -1.81 10.58
C ARG A 10 5.05 -3.31 10.34
N GLN A 11 4.08 -4.15 10.66
CA GLN A 11 4.17 -5.60 10.45
C GLN A 11 3.59 -6.00 9.09
N VAL A 12 2.52 -5.34 8.66
CA VAL A 12 1.76 -5.71 7.45
C VAL A 12 2.31 -5.03 6.19
N LEU A 13 2.70 -3.76 6.27
CA LEU A 13 3.16 -2.99 5.09
C LEU A 13 4.48 -3.49 4.48
N PRO A 14 5.48 -3.98 5.24
CA PRO A 14 6.70 -4.53 4.63
C PRO A 14 6.43 -5.76 3.77
N ILE A 15 5.49 -6.60 4.16
CA ILE A 15 5.06 -7.77 3.40
C ILE A 15 4.39 -7.31 2.10
N LEU A 16 3.46 -6.34 2.19
CA LEU A 16 2.82 -5.74 1.02
C LEU A 16 3.84 -5.08 0.07
N ASN A 17 4.85 -4.39 0.60
CA ASN A 17 5.93 -3.79 -0.19
C ASN A 17 6.81 -4.85 -0.87
N MET A 18 7.07 -5.97 -0.20
CA MET A 18 7.79 -7.11 -0.80
C MET A 18 7.03 -7.71 -1.98
N PHE A 19 5.69 -7.75 -1.90
CA PHE A 19 4.83 -8.15 -3.02
C PHE A 19 4.71 -7.08 -4.11
N LYS A 20 4.87 -5.80 -3.78
CA LYS A 20 4.96 -4.70 -4.76
C LYS A 20 6.21 -4.83 -5.64
N ASN A 21 7.33 -5.26 -5.05
CA ASN A 21 8.59 -5.49 -5.77
C ASN A 21 8.69 -6.85 -6.47
N LYS A 22 7.90 -7.86 -6.06
CA LYS A 22 7.66 -9.07 -6.88
C LYS A 22 6.71 -8.76 -8.03
N ARG A 23 7.06 -7.76 -8.85
CA ARG A 23 6.58 -7.69 -10.24
C ARG A 23 7.01 -9.00 -10.87
N ARG A 24 6.04 -9.87 -11.14
CA ARG A 24 6.27 -11.02 -11.98
C ARG A 24 6.59 -10.42 -13.36
N TYR A 25 7.87 -10.41 -13.74
CA TYR A 25 8.27 -10.16 -15.11
C TYR A 25 7.75 -11.35 -15.95
N LEU A 26 6.43 -11.42 -16.17
CA LEU A 26 5.91 -12.09 -17.35
C LEU A 26 6.36 -11.19 -18.49
N GLY A 27 7.22 -11.68 -19.38
CA GLY A 27 7.82 -10.87 -20.45
C GLY A 27 6.79 -9.98 -21.16
N ASP A 28 7.21 -8.74 -21.45
CA ASP A 28 6.45 -7.63 -22.06
C ASP A 28 5.14 -7.18 -21.40
N ASP A 29 4.42 -8.04 -20.68
CA ASP A 29 3.15 -7.73 -20.04
C ASP A 29 3.37 -7.44 -18.55
N VAL A 30 3.60 -6.17 -18.23
CA VAL A 30 3.50 -5.71 -16.84
C VAL A 30 2.05 -5.94 -16.40
N ASP A 31 1.82 -6.81 -15.42
CA ASP A 31 0.47 -7.10 -14.93
C ASP A 31 -0.13 -5.86 -14.24
N PHE A 32 -0.76 -5.00 -15.04
CA PHE A 32 -1.40 -3.75 -14.61
C PHE A 32 -2.55 -4.00 -13.62
N ARG A 33 -3.16 -5.20 -13.64
CA ARG A 33 -4.25 -5.56 -12.72
C ARG A 33 -3.74 -5.76 -11.30
N GLN A 34 -2.53 -6.30 -11.15
CA GLN A 34 -1.87 -6.46 -9.86
C GLN A 34 -1.50 -5.11 -9.24
N GLN A 35 -0.98 -4.18 -10.05
CA GLN A 35 -0.66 -2.82 -9.61
C GLN A 35 -1.93 -2.10 -9.11
N ARG A 36 -2.99 -2.08 -9.91
CA ARG A 36 -4.24 -1.40 -9.57
C ARG A 36 -4.90 -1.96 -8.30
N SER A 37 -4.83 -3.27 -8.08
CA SER A 37 -5.43 -3.92 -6.90
C SER A 37 -4.66 -3.61 -5.61
N GLN A 38 -3.33 -3.50 -5.70
CA GLN A 38 -2.48 -3.15 -4.56
C GLN A 38 -2.62 -1.67 -4.18
N ASP A 39 -2.70 -0.78 -5.17
CA ASP A 39 -2.94 0.64 -4.94
C ASP A 39 -4.31 0.88 -4.27
N LEU A 40 -5.34 0.14 -4.68
CA LEU A 40 -6.68 0.18 -4.06
C LEU A 40 -6.68 -0.25 -2.59
N ALA A 41 -5.85 -1.22 -2.23
CA ALA A 41 -5.73 -1.69 -0.85
C ALA A 41 -5.07 -0.64 0.05
N LEU A 42 -4.03 0.02 -0.45
CA LEU A 42 -3.36 1.12 0.27
C LEU A 42 -4.27 2.35 0.41
N GLU A 43 -5.05 2.65 -0.62
CA GLU A 43 -6.09 3.70 -0.57
C GLU A 43 -7.14 3.41 0.50
N LEU A 44 -7.62 2.16 0.60
CA LEU A 44 -8.59 1.80 1.63
C LEU A 44 -7.98 1.88 3.05
N LEU A 45 -6.70 1.53 3.20
CA LEU A 45 -5.95 1.66 4.45
C LEU A 45 -5.76 3.14 4.85
N GLU A 46 -5.52 4.02 3.90
CA GLU A 46 -5.44 5.46 4.12
C GLU A 46 -6.81 6.03 4.55
N ARG A 47 -7.88 5.68 3.82
CA ARG A 47 -9.25 6.15 4.09
C ARG A 47 -9.81 5.67 5.42
N THR A 48 -9.41 4.49 5.87
CA THR A 48 -9.90 3.92 7.13
C THR A 48 -8.99 4.22 8.32
N GLY A 49 -7.68 4.40 8.09
CA GLY A 49 -6.64 4.48 9.11
C GLY A 49 -6.55 5.79 9.90
N GLY A 50 -7.20 6.85 9.44
CA GLY A 50 -7.17 8.17 10.11
C GLY A 50 -5.97 9.04 9.71
N GLU A 51 -5.76 10.13 10.45
CA GLU A 51 -4.85 11.23 10.09
C GLU A 51 -3.37 10.79 9.91
N ASP A 52 -2.91 9.83 10.72
CA ASP A 52 -1.54 9.32 10.67
C ASP A 52 -1.33 8.18 9.64
N ALA A 53 -2.39 7.70 8.99
CA ALA A 53 -2.30 6.54 8.11
C ALA A 53 -1.40 6.82 6.91
N PHE A 54 -1.54 7.98 6.30
CA PHE A 54 -0.75 8.38 5.14
C PHE A 54 0.75 8.42 5.46
N ILE A 55 1.14 9.04 6.58
CA ILE A 55 2.54 9.15 6.99
C ILE A 55 3.17 7.76 7.20
N ASN A 56 2.44 6.85 7.87
CA ASN A 56 2.91 5.49 8.09
C ASN A 56 3.02 4.68 6.78
N ILE A 57 2.06 4.84 5.87
CA ILE A 57 2.10 4.18 4.55
C ILE A 57 3.27 4.72 3.73
N LYS A 58 3.46 6.05 3.67
CA LYS A 58 4.56 6.70 2.94
C LYS A 58 5.93 6.28 3.46
N TYR A 59 6.06 6.09 4.77
CA TYR A 59 7.31 5.64 5.39
C TYR A 59 7.69 4.20 4.99
N MET A 60 6.69 3.33 4.83
CA MET A 60 6.92 1.91 4.50
C MET A 60 6.91 1.63 2.99
N VAL A 61 6.13 2.41 2.23
CA VAL A 61 5.95 2.31 0.78
C VAL A 61 6.20 3.70 0.17
N PRO A 62 7.47 4.09 -0.05
CA PRO A 62 7.80 5.44 -0.53
C PRO A 62 7.23 5.75 -1.93
N THR A 63 6.91 4.71 -2.70
CA THR A 63 6.31 4.79 -4.04
C THR A 63 4.78 4.92 -4.02
N TYR A 64 4.15 5.01 -2.85
CA TYR A 64 2.72 5.29 -2.74
C TYR A 64 2.44 6.79 -2.83
N GLU A 65 1.40 7.17 -3.56
CA GLU A 65 0.87 8.52 -3.64
C GLU A 65 -0.52 8.55 -2.98
N SER A 66 -0.84 9.65 -2.30
CA SER A 66 -2.13 9.76 -1.60
C SER A 66 -3.27 9.71 -2.61
N ALA A 67 -4.26 8.86 -2.33
CA ALA A 67 -5.46 8.73 -3.15
C ALA A 67 -6.60 9.67 -2.71
N LEU A 68 -6.40 10.43 -1.62
CA LEU A 68 -7.36 11.38 -1.06
C LEU A 68 -7.08 12.84 -1.45
N SER A 69 -6.09 13.06 -2.34
CA SER A 69 -5.69 14.40 -2.79
C SER A 69 -6.71 15.05 -3.72
#